data_AF-A0A4R6YKC6-F1
#
_entry.id   AF-A0A4R6YKC6-F1
#
_cell.length_a   1.000
_cell.length_b   1.000
_cell.length_c   1.000
_cell.angle_alpha   90.00
_cell.angle_beta   90.00
_cell.angle_gamma   90.00
#
_symmetry.space_group_name_H-M   'P 1'
#
loop_
_entity.id
_entity.type
_entity.pdbx_description
1 polymer ?
#
loop_
_entity_poly.entity_id
_entity_poly.type
_entity_poly.pdbx_seq_one_letter_code
_entity_poly.pdbx_strand_id
1 'polypeptide(L)'
;MRGRALIALPLLTLPLLTLMAALASAADDAERYRLEKTEDGYVRMDTATGAMSACREQSGRLVCRMAADERTVVQDEMDRLQDQVRSLEERVARLENSLTAKLESSLPTEEEFNRTMGYMERFFRSFMGIVKDLEKQDSPEAKPAPDRT
;
A
#
# COMPACT_ATOMS: atom_id res chain seq x y z
N MET A 1 73.46 -6.85 12.25
CA MET A 1 73.31 -5.65 11.41
C MET A 1 71.86 -5.58 10.92
N ARG A 2 71.34 -4.35 10.80
CA ARG A 2 69.92 -3.99 10.60
C ARG A 2 69.38 -4.41 9.23
N GLY A 3 68.09 -4.77 9.17
CA GLY A 3 67.32 -4.87 7.92
C GLY A 3 65.84 -5.14 8.17
N ARG A 4 65.10 -4.13 8.64
CA ARG A 4 63.62 -4.17 8.68
C ARG A 4 63.12 -3.95 7.26
N ALA A 5 62.57 -4.98 6.61
CA ALA A 5 61.78 -4.81 5.40
C ALA A 5 60.32 -4.57 5.81
N LEU A 6 59.86 -3.33 5.62
CA LEU A 6 58.47 -2.94 5.73
C LEU A 6 57.64 -3.74 4.71
N ILE A 7 56.67 -4.52 5.18
CA ILE A 7 55.63 -5.09 4.32
C ILE A 7 54.64 -3.96 4.04
N ALA A 8 54.87 -3.26 2.94
CA ALA A 8 53.94 -2.30 2.37
C ALA A 8 52.80 -3.07 1.68
N LEU A 9 51.58 -2.76 2.12
CA LEU A 9 50.30 -3.25 1.62
C LEU A 9 50.12 -2.92 0.11
N PRO A 10 49.78 -3.85 -0.79
CA PRO A 10 49.20 -3.47 -2.06
C PRO A 10 47.68 -3.35 -1.88
N LEU A 11 47.27 -2.15 -1.49
CA LEU A 11 45.90 -1.64 -1.59
C LEU A 11 45.54 -1.38 -3.07
N LEU A 12 45.74 -2.36 -3.95
CA LEU A 12 45.69 -2.15 -5.40
C LEU A 12 45.01 -3.30 -6.19
N THR A 13 44.24 -4.16 -5.54
CA THR A 13 43.47 -5.22 -6.21
C THR A 13 41.99 -4.91 -6.38
N LEU A 14 41.48 -3.83 -5.76
CA LEU A 14 40.07 -3.44 -5.87
C LEU A 14 39.62 -2.76 -7.19
N PRO A 15 40.46 -2.09 -8.02
CA PRO A 15 39.93 -1.40 -9.20
C PRO A 15 39.74 -2.33 -10.40
N LEU A 16 40.29 -3.55 -10.36
CA LEU A 16 40.23 -4.48 -11.50
C LEU A 16 38.91 -5.25 -11.53
N LEU A 17 38.28 -5.47 -10.37
CA LEU A 17 37.02 -6.21 -10.27
C LEU A 17 35.80 -5.38 -10.71
N THR A 18 35.85 -4.05 -10.53
CA THR A 18 34.77 -3.15 -10.95
C THR A 18 34.72 -2.96 -12.46
N LEU A 19 35.86 -3.04 -13.15
CA LEU A 19 35.90 -2.90 -14.62
C LEU A 19 35.28 -4.12 -15.34
N MET A 20 35.40 -5.32 -14.77
CA MET A 20 34.82 -6.55 -15.33
C MET A 20 33.29 -6.60 -15.22
N ALA A 21 32.69 -6.00 -14.19
CA ALA A 21 31.24 -5.96 -14.03
C ALA A 21 30.54 -5.05 -15.06
N ALA A 22 31.18 -3.94 -15.46
CA ALA A 22 30.64 -3.01 -16.44
C ALA A 22 30.63 -3.56 -17.88
N LEU A 23 31.56 -4.47 -18.20
CA LEU A 23 31.62 -5.14 -19.50
C LEU A 23 30.52 -6.19 -19.67
N ALA A 24 30.14 -6.88 -18.59
CA ALA A 24 29.09 -7.91 -18.62
C ALA A 24 27.69 -7.31 -18.89
N SER A 25 27.37 -6.15 -18.30
CA SER A 25 26.08 -5.48 -18.51
C SER A 25 25.88 -4.96 -19.95
N ALA A 26 26.96 -4.62 -20.66
CA ALA A 26 26.87 -4.15 -22.04
C ALA A 26 26.75 -5.31 -23.05
N ALA A 27 27.26 -6.50 -22.71
CA ALA A 27 27.15 -7.68 -23.56
C ALA A 27 25.73 -8.28 -23.56
N ASP A 28 25.04 -8.24 -22.42
CA ASP A 28 23.68 -8.77 -22.26
C ASP A 28 22.64 -7.95 -23.06
N ASP A 29 22.80 -6.62 -23.11
CA ASP A 29 21.96 -5.72 -23.92
C ASP A 29 22.14 -5.95 -25.43
N ALA A 30 23.33 -6.38 -25.86
CA ALA A 30 23.64 -6.65 -27.26
C ALA A 30 22.97 -7.94 -27.78
N GLU A 31 22.73 -8.94 -26.92
CA GLU A 31 21.95 -10.13 -27.26
C GLU A 31 20.44 -9.90 -27.15
N ARG A 32 20.01 -9.03 -26.22
CA ARG A 32 18.60 -8.71 -26.00
C ARG A 32 17.97 -7.94 -27.16
N TYR A 33 18.69 -7.02 -27.79
CA TYR A 33 18.14 -6.22 -28.89
C TYR A 33 18.65 -6.67 -30.25
N ARG A 34 17.75 -7.17 -31.10
CA ARG A 34 18.03 -7.52 -32.51
C ARG A 34 17.67 -6.35 -33.42
N LEU A 35 18.61 -5.88 -34.24
CA LEU A 35 18.34 -4.92 -35.30
C LEU A 35 18.24 -5.63 -36.65
N GLU A 36 17.13 -5.41 -37.34
CA GLU A 36 16.90 -5.90 -38.70
C GLU A 36 16.72 -4.71 -39.65
N LYS A 37 17.24 -4.84 -40.88
CA LYS A 37 17.07 -3.83 -41.92
C LYS A 37 15.81 -4.14 -42.73
N THR A 38 14.95 -3.15 -42.92
CA THR A 38 13.73 -3.25 -43.72
C THR A 38 13.79 -2.31 -44.93
N GLU A 39 12.81 -2.37 -45.83
CA GLU A 39 12.76 -1.48 -47.00
C GLU A 39 12.68 0.01 -46.61
N ASP A 40 11.97 0.33 -45.52
CA ASP A 40 11.73 1.71 -45.06
C ASP A 40 12.70 2.20 -43.96
N GLY A 41 13.67 1.39 -43.54
CA GLY A 41 14.64 1.76 -42.50
C GLY A 41 15.15 0.59 -41.68
N TYR A 42 15.07 0.70 -40.35
CA TYR A 42 15.53 -0.31 -39.41
C TYR A 42 14.44 -0.65 -38.40
N VAL A 43 14.39 -1.89 -37.95
CA VAL A 43 13.50 -2.35 -36.88
C VAL A 43 14.35 -2.93 -35.76
N ARG A 44 14.13 -2.46 -34.53
CA ARG A 44 14.73 -3.03 -33.32
C ARG A 44 13.69 -3.88 -32.60
N MET A 45 13.99 -5.15 -32.40
CA MET A 45 13.19 -6.09 -31.62
C MET A 45 13.86 -6.36 -30.27
N ASP A 46 13.10 -6.26 -29.18
CA ASP A 46 13.49 -6.79 -27.87
C ASP A 46 13.19 -8.30 -27.85
N THR A 47 14.23 -9.14 -27.80
CA THR A 47 14.09 -10.61 -27.82
C THR A 47 13.49 -11.16 -26.51
N ALA A 48 13.50 -10.39 -25.42
CA ALA A 48 12.91 -10.80 -24.15
C ALA A 48 11.40 -10.55 -24.09
N THR A 49 10.90 -9.47 -24.72
CA THR A 49 9.49 -9.06 -24.67
C THR A 49 8.74 -9.21 -26.00
N GLY A 50 9.45 -9.28 -27.12
CA GLY A 50 8.89 -9.28 -28.47
C GLY A 50 8.51 -7.89 -28.99
N ALA A 51 8.75 -6.82 -28.22
CA ALA A 51 8.40 -5.46 -28.63
C ALA A 51 9.26 -5.00 -29.83
N MET A 52 8.61 -4.40 -30.84
CA MET A 52 9.26 -3.92 -32.07
C MET A 52 9.22 -2.40 -32.14
N SER A 53 10.38 -1.78 -32.33
CA SER A 53 10.53 -0.33 -32.50
C SER A 53 11.03 -0.01 -33.90
N ALA A 54 10.40 0.94 -34.60
CA ALA A 54 10.91 1.44 -35.87
C ALA A 54 12.01 2.49 -35.63
N CYS A 55 13.15 2.29 -36.27
CA CYS A 55 14.30 3.16 -36.15
C CYS A 55 14.66 3.79 -37.51
N ARG A 56 15.01 5.09 -37.48
CA ARG A 56 15.51 5.81 -38.65
C ARG A 56 16.84 6.45 -38.36
N GLU A 57 17.68 6.54 -39.38
CA GLU A 57 18.94 7.25 -39.29
C GLU A 57 18.70 8.77 -39.32
N GLN A 58 19.17 9.47 -38.29
CA GLN A 58 19.11 10.92 -38.16
C GLN A 58 20.48 11.40 -37.68
N SER A 59 21.11 12.29 -38.46
CA SER A 59 22.42 12.89 -38.14
C SER A 59 23.52 11.86 -37.83
N GLY A 60 23.57 10.76 -38.60
CA GLY A 60 24.58 9.71 -38.43
C GLY A 60 24.37 8.82 -37.20
N ARG A 61 23.20 8.87 -36.56
CA ARG A 61 22.81 7.97 -35.47
C ARG A 61 21.46 7.35 -35.75
N LEU A 62 21.29 6.09 -35.33
CA LEU A 62 20.00 5.42 -35.37
C LEU A 62 19.10 5.91 -34.22
N VAL A 63 17.93 6.46 -34.55
CA VAL A 63 16.93 6.91 -33.57
C VAL A 63 15.72 6.01 -33.66
N CYS A 64 15.50 5.20 -32.62
CA CYS A 64 14.36 4.30 -32.48
C CYS A 64 13.19 5.02 -31.80
N ARG A 65 12.00 4.93 -32.40
CA ARG A 65 10.74 5.33 -31.77
C ARG A 65 9.89 4.07 -31.58
N MET A 66 9.15 4.01 -30.46
CA MET A 66 8.12 2.97 -30.28
C MET A 66 7.15 3.02 -31.46
N ALA A 67 6.72 1.84 -31.94
CA ALA A 67 5.84 1.75 -33.09
C ALA A 67 4.59 2.59 -32.84
N ALA A 68 4.10 3.29 -33.88
CA ALA A 68 2.97 4.20 -33.74
C ALA A 68 1.71 3.52 -33.18
N ASP A 69 1.56 2.21 -33.42
CA ASP A 69 0.42 1.40 -32.99
C ASP A 69 0.41 1.11 -31.47
N GLU A 70 1.57 1.13 -30.80
CA GLU A 70 1.62 0.98 -29.33
C GLU A 70 1.05 2.22 -28.63
N ARG A 71 1.07 3.39 -29.28
CA ARG A 71 0.48 4.61 -28.70
C ARG A 71 -1.04 4.57 -28.69
N THR A 72 -1.68 3.93 -29.67
CA THR A 72 -3.14 3.81 -29.72
C THR A 72 -3.62 2.76 -28.73
N VAL A 73 -2.96 1.60 -28.65
CA VAL A 73 -3.29 0.56 -27.66
C VAL A 73 -3.18 1.10 -26.22
N VAL A 74 -2.10 1.83 -25.90
CA VAL A 74 -1.94 2.42 -24.57
C VAL A 74 -2.98 3.50 -24.28
N GLN A 75 -3.36 4.31 -25.27
CA GLN A 75 -4.42 5.31 -25.09
C GLN A 75 -5.79 4.65 -24.87
N ASP A 76 -6.13 3.63 -25.67
CA ASP A 76 -7.39 2.87 -25.52
C ASP A 76 -7.47 2.18 -24.16
N GLU A 77 -6.35 1.63 -23.66
CA GLU A 77 -6.27 1.04 -22.32
C GLU A 77 -6.44 2.09 -21.22
N MET A 78 -5.85 3.28 -21.38
CA MET A 78 -6.02 4.38 -20.43
C MET A 78 -7.47 4.84 -20.36
N ASP A 79 -8.15 5.01 -21.50
CA ASP A 79 -9.56 5.40 -21.55
C ASP A 79 -10.45 4.32 -20.90
N ARG A 80 -10.21 3.05 -21.23
CA ARG A 80 -10.92 1.92 -20.63
C ARG A 80 -10.72 1.83 -19.11
N LEU A 81 -9.52 2.12 -18.62
CA LEU A 81 -9.24 2.11 -17.17
C LEU A 81 -9.92 3.30 -16.49
N GLN A 82 -9.88 4.49 -17.08
CA GLN A 82 -10.58 5.67 -16.55
C GLN A 82 -12.09 5.44 -16.45
N ASP A 83 -12.70 4.82 -17.46
CA ASP A 83 -14.13 4.48 -17.44
C ASP A 83 -14.48 3.46 -16.35
N GLN A 84 -13.61 2.46 -16.12
CA GLN A 84 -13.79 1.50 -15.04
C GLN A 84 -13.68 2.16 -13.67
N VAL A 85 -12.71 3.05 -13.47
CA VAL A 85 -12.55 3.80 -12.22
C VAL A 85 -13.78 4.65 -11.95
N ARG A 86 -14.25 5.42 -12.94
CA ARG A 86 -15.48 6.23 -12.82
C ARG A 86 -16.69 5.38 -12.45
N SER A 87 -16.86 4.23 -13.11
CA SER A 87 -17.96 3.31 -12.81
C SER A 87 -17.87 2.75 -11.38
N LEU A 88 -16.68 2.42 -10.90
CA LEU A 88 -16.48 1.95 -9.53
C LEU A 88 -16.74 3.06 -8.51
N GLU A 89 -16.23 4.26 -8.74
CA GLU A 89 -16.48 5.43 -7.90
C GLU A 89 -17.98 5.73 -7.78
N GLU A 90 -18.72 5.70 -8.89
CA GLU A 90 -20.17 5.87 -8.89
C GLU A 90 -20.89 4.77 -8.07
N ARG A 91 -20.44 3.52 -8.18
CA ARG A 91 -21.01 2.41 -7.41
C ARG A 91 -20.72 2.56 -5.92
N VAL A 92 -19.50 2.95 -5.55
CA VAL A 92 -19.12 3.22 -4.17
C VAL A 92 -19.97 4.36 -3.61
N ALA A 93 -20.06 5.49 -4.33
CA ALA A 93 -20.89 6.61 -3.91
C ALA A 93 -22.36 6.22 -3.69
N ARG A 94 -22.93 5.39 -4.58
CA ARG A 94 -24.30 4.87 -4.39
C ARG A 94 -24.43 3.98 -3.16
N LEU A 95 -23.45 3.10 -2.92
CA LEU A 95 -23.45 2.22 -1.75
C LEU A 95 -23.29 3.00 -0.45
N GLU A 96 -22.39 3.98 -0.40
CA GLU A 96 -22.19 4.85 0.76
C GLU A 96 -23.45 5.66 1.08
N ASN A 97 -24.07 6.28 0.07
CA ASN A 97 -25.35 6.99 0.26
C ASN A 97 -26.46 6.05 0.74
N SER A 98 -26.55 4.85 0.18
CA SER A 98 -27.53 3.85 0.63
C SER A 98 -27.26 3.38 2.06
N LEU A 99 -26.00 3.25 2.46
CA LEU A 99 -25.62 2.83 3.80
C LEU A 99 -25.96 3.94 4.81
N THR A 100 -25.64 5.20 4.50
CA THR A 100 -26.00 6.36 5.31
C THR A 100 -27.51 6.47 5.48
N ALA A 101 -28.29 6.39 4.39
CA ALA A 101 -29.75 6.41 4.48
C ALA A 101 -30.32 5.25 5.31
N LYS A 102 -29.70 4.06 5.22
CA LYS A 102 -30.09 2.89 6.03
C LYS A 102 -29.74 3.07 7.51
N LEU A 103 -28.60 3.67 7.82
CA LEU A 103 -28.20 4.02 9.19
C LEU A 103 -29.18 5.05 9.76
N GLU A 104 -29.46 6.14 9.05
CA GLU A 104 -30.39 7.19 9.48
C GLU A 104 -31.80 6.63 9.76
N SER A 105 -32.30 5.73 8.90
CA SER A 105 -33.59 5.06 9.11
C SER A 105 -33.59 4.00 10.22
N SER A 106 -32.43 3.50 10.63
CA SER A 106 -32.29 2.54 11.73
C SER A 106 -32.00 3.20 13.08
N LEU A 107 -31.73 4.52 13.10
CA LEU A 107 -31.54 5.26 14.34
C LEU A 107 -32.90 5.47 15.03
N PRO A 108 -33.02 5.15 16.34
CA PRO A 108 -34.24 5.42 17.10
C PRO A 108 -34.55 6.92 17.11
N THR A 109 -35.83 7.27 17.20
CA THR A 109 -36.24 8.66 17.37
C THR A 109 -35.74 9.21 18.72
N GLU A 110 -35.59 10.55 18.85
CA GLU A 110 -35.17 11.17 20.12
C GLU A 110 -36.09 10.81 21.29
N GLU A 111 -37.40 10.64 21.02
CA GLU A 111 -38.36 10.23 22.03
C GLU A 111 -38.10 8.80 22.51
N GLU A 112 -37.88 7.85 21.59
CA GLU A 112 -37.54 6.46 21.92
C GLU A 112 -36.20 6.35 22.65
N PHE A 113 -35.21 7.15 22.24
CA PHE A 113 -33.91 7.23 22.89
C PHE A 113 -34.05 7.74 24.33
N ASN A 114 -34.74 8.86 24.55
CA ASN A 114 -34.97 9.42 25.88
C ASN A 114 -35.78 8.47 26.78
N ARG A 115 -36.77 7.78 26.20
CA ARG A 115 -37.55 6.77 26.90
C ARG A 115 -36.67 5.60 27.36
N THR A 116 -35.79 5.12 26.49
CA THR A 116 -34.83 4.04 26.77
C THR A 116 -33.82 4.47 27.85
N MET A 117 -33.26 5.67 27.74
CA MET A 117 -32.37 6.23 28.76
C MET A 117 -33.04 6.34 30.13
N GLY A 118 -34.31 6.74 30.16
CA GLY A 118 -35.09 6.75 31.41
C GLY A 118 -35.31 5.36 32.00
N TYR A 119 -35.49 4.32 31.17
CA TYR A 119 -35.53 2.94 31.66
C TYR A 119 -34.16 2.49 32.19
N MET A 120 -33.06 2.83 31.52
CA MET A 120 -31.70 2.52 31.99
C MET A 120 -31.37 3.22 33.30
N GLU A 121 -31.77 4.48 33.50
CA GLU A 121 -31.56 5.21 34.76
C GLU A 121 -32.32 4.57 35.92
N ARG A 122 -33.60 4.21 35.70
CA ARG A 122 -34.40 3.51 36.70
C ARG A 122 -33.81 2.14 37.05
N PHE A 123 -33.34 1.41 36.04
CA PHE A 123 -32.66 0.13 36.23
C PHE A 123 -31.40 0.30 37.08
N PHE A 124 -30.52 1.26 36.74
CA PHE A 124 -29.29 1.52 37.50
C PHE A 124 -29.56 1.92 38.95
N ARG A 125 -30.55 2.78 39.18
CA ARG A 125 -30.93 3.24 40.53
C ARG A 125 -31.48 2.07 41.37
N SER A 126 -32.30 1.21 40.75
CA SER A 126 -32.83 0.01 41.40
C SER A 126 -31.70 -0.99 41.72
N PHE A 127 -30.81 -1.24 40.76
CA PHE A 127 -29.66 -2.14 40.93
C PHE A 127 -28.72 -1.69 42.05
N MET A 128 -28.34 -0.40 42.09
CA MET A 128 -27.51 0.12 43.18
C MET A 128 -28.19 0.05 44.56
N GLY A 129 -29.52 0.15 44.61
CA GLY A 129 -30.27 -0.07 45.85
C GLY A 129 -30.08 -1.49 46.39
N ILE A 130 -30.25 -2.49 45.52
CA ILE A 130 -30.10 -3.91 45.88
C ILE A 130 -28.68 -4.20 46.37
N VAL A 131 -27.65 -3.66 45.69
CA VAL A 131 -26.24 -3.84 46.09
C VAL A 131 -25.98 -3.25 47.48
N LYS A 132 -26.46 -2.04 47.77
CA LYS A 132 -26.31 -1.41 49.10
C LYS A 132 -27.02 -2.17 50.21
N ASP A 133 -28.20 -2.72 49.93
CA ASP A 133 -28.95 -3.51 50.91
C ASP A 133 -28.26 -4.83 51.27
N LEU A 134 -27.52 -5.42 50.32
CA LEU A 134 -26.67 -6.60 50.55
C LEU A 134 -25.44 -6.23 51.41
N GLU A 135 -24.71 -5.16 51.07
CA GLU A 135 -23.56 -4.68 51.86
C GLU A 135 -23.94 -4.34 53.31
N LYS A 136 -25.16 -3.84 53.52
CA LYS A 136 -25.67 -3.47 54.84
C LYS A 136 -26.05 -4.69 55.70
N GLN A 137 -26.49 -5.79 55.07
CA GLN A 137 -26.74 -7.06 55.78
C GLN A 137 -25.44 -7.77 56.18
N ASP A 138 -24.38 -7.62 55.38
CA ASP A 138 -23.06 -8.19 55.66
C ASP A 138 -22.21 -7.37 56.64
N SER A 139 -22.68 -6.18 57.07
CA SER A 139 -22.03 -5.40 58.12
C SER A 139 -22.49 -5.87 59.52
N PRO A 140 -21.65 -6.54 60.33
CA PRO A 140 -22.00 -6.88 61.70
C PRO A 140 -22.11 -5.59 62.51
N GLU A 141 -23.28 -5.33 63.10
CA GLU A 141 -23.46 -4.29 64.10
C GLU A 141 -22.32 -4.34 65.13
N ALA A 142 -21.63 -3.22 65.29
CA ALA A 142 -20.58 -3.05 66.28
C ALA A 142 -21.14 -3.32 67.68
N LYS A 143 -20.86 -4.51 68.23
CA LYS A 143 -21.15 -4.80 69.65
C LYS A 143 -20.29 -3.86 70.51
N PRO A 144 -20.86 -3.21 71.54
CA PRO A 144 -20.08 -2.35 72.42
C PRO A 144 -19.05 -3.20 73.16
N ALA A 145 -17.79 -2.74 73.16
CA ALA A 145 -16.68 -3.44 73.78
C ALA A 145 -16.94 -3.64 75.29
N PRO A 146 -16.59 -4.80 75.87
CA PRO A 146 -16.85 -5.07 77.28
C PRO A 146 -15.95 -4.18 78.14
N ASP A 147 -16.60 -3.45 79.04
CA ASP A 147 -15.99 -2.60 80.06
C ASP A 147 -15.05 -3.44 80.94
N ARG A 148 -13.76 -3.10 80.93
CA ARG A 148 -12.74 -3.76 81.77
C ARG A 148 -12.50 -2.89 83.00
N THR A 149 -12.90 -3.45 84.13
CA THR A 149 -12.61 -3.03 85.50
C THR A 149 -11.12 -3.13 85.84
#